data_AF-J4SJC7-F1
#
_entry.id   AF-J4SJC7-F1
#
_cell.length_a   1.000
_cell.length_b   1.000
_cell.length_c   1.000
_cell.angle_alpha   90.00
_cell.angle_beta   90.00
_cell.angle_gamma   90.00
#
_symmetry.space_group_name_H-M   'P 1'
#
loop_
_entity.id
_entity.type
_entity.pdbx_description
1 polymer ?
#
loop_
_entity_poly.entity_id
_entity_poly.type
_entity_poly.pdbx_seq_one_letter_code
_entity_poly.pdbx_strand_id
1 'polypeptide(L)'
;MSKVSGNELIDDVSPGDIIAVDRGSGEQPYKVVFKDPSDAGYLITFETDGGETFQLDLAAGTRVTRSLEAKWESAQSPTPNSGN
;
A
#
# COMPACT_ATOMS: atom_id res chain seq x y z
N MET A 1 -9.15 16.71 -13.09
CA MET A 1 -9.63 16.00 -11.89
C MET A 1 -8.68 14.84 -11.69
N SER A 2 -8.02 14.67 -10.55
CA SER A 2 -8.61 14.02 -9.37
C SER A 2 -7.98 14.54 -8.09
N LYS A 3 -8.80 15.06 -7.18
CA LYS A 3 -8.41 15.49 -5.84
C LYS A 3 -8.18 14.23 -5.00
N VAL A 4 -6.98 13.66 -5.06
CA VAL A 4 -6.60 12.52 -4.21
C VAL A 4 -6.31 13.07 -2.82
N SER A 5 -7.38 13.21 -2.04
CA SER A 5 -7.32 13.41 -0.60
C SER A 5 -8.30 12.42 0.02
N GLY A 6 -8.12 11.13 -0.31
CA GLY A 6 -8.91 10.05 0.22
C GLY A 6 -8.25 9.56 1.50
N ASN A 7 -8.67 10.11 2.63
CA ASN A 7 -8.44 9.50 3.94
C ASN A 7 -9.37 8.29 4.07
N GLU A 8 -9.00 7.20 3.42
CA GLU A 8 -9.76 5.96 3.45
C GLU A 8 -9.55 5.24 4.77
N LEU A 9 -10.51 4.39 5.12
CA LEU A 9 -10.41 3.56 6.31
C LEU A 9 -9.62 2.31 5.97
N ILE A 10 -8.85 1.82 6.93
CA ILE A 10 -8.13 0.56 6.80
C ILE A 10 -9.06 -0.62 6.50
N ASP A 11 -10.34 -0.50 6.85
CA ASP A 11 -11.42 -1.42 6.49
C ASP A 11 -11.57 -1.60 4.96
N ASP A 12 -11.43 -0.54 4.16
CA ASP A 12 -11.61 -0.56 2.70
C ASP A 12 -10.35 -1.03 1.95
N VAL A 13 -9.19 -1.00 2.62
CA VAL A 13 -7.91 -1.41 2.06
C VAL A 13 -7.90 -2.90 1.73
N SER A 14 -7.39 -3.23 0.55
CA SER A 14 -7.27 -4.60 0.04
C SER A 14 -5.82 -4.96 -0.29
N PRO A 15 -5.43 -6.24 -0.26
CA PRO A 15 -4.12 -6.66 -0.76
C PRO A 15 -3.94 -6.29 -2.24
N GLY A 16 -2.79 -5.72 -2.55
CA GLY A 16 -2.45 -5.04 -3.81
C GLY A 16 -2.46 -3.51 -3.68
N ASP A 17 -3.10 -2.98 -2.65
CA ASP A 17 -3.22 -1.53 -2.45
C ASP A 17 -1.97 -0.90 -1.86
N ILE A 18 -1.75 0.40 -2.12
CA ILE A 18 -0.61 1.14 -1.56
C ILE A 18 -1.16 2.22 -0.65
N ILE A 19 -0.78 2.15 0.62
CA ILE A 19 -1.20 3.14 1.62
C ILE A 19 0.02 3.76 2.28
N ALA A 20 -0.09 5.04 2.64
CA ALA A 20 0.93 5.72 3.40
C ALA A 20 0.74 5.43 4.89
N VAL A 21 1.80 4.95 5.53
CA VAL A 21 1.83 4.62 6.95
C VAL A 21 2.99 5.38 7.59
N ASP A 22 2.72 6.07 8.69
CA ASP A 22 3.77 6.64 9.54
C ASP A 22 4.26 5.59 10.55
N ARG A 23 5.53 5.22 10.44
CA ARG A 23 6.22 4.32 11.38
C ARG A 23 7.22 5.06 12.28
N GLY A 24 7.06 6.38 12.42
CA GLY A 24 8.00 7.25 13.15
C GLY A 24 9.15 7.81 12.30
N SER A 25 9.13 7.59 10.98
CA SER A 25 10.04 8.25 10.02
C SER A 25 9.29 9.17 9.04
N GLY A 26 8.00 9.42 9.28
CA GLY A 26 7.10 10.08 8.36
C GLY A 26 6.19 9.10 7.62
N GLU A 27 5.10 9.62 7.06
CA GLU A 27 4.17 8.86 6.22
C GLU A 27 4.88 8.38 4.95
N GLN A 28 5.09 7.07 4.83
CA GLN A 28 5.71 6.44 3.67
C GLN A 28 4.74 5.47 2.99
N PRO A 29 4.72 5.40 1.65
CA PRO A 29 3.86 4.46 0.93
C PRO A 29 4.40 3.04 1.05
N TYR A 30 3.52 2.12 1.42
CA TYR A 30 3.82 0.69 1.44
C TYR A 30 2.70 -0.11 0.77
N LYS A 31 3.09 -1.18 0.09
CA LYS A 31 2.16 -2.05 -0.60
C LYS A 31 1.61 -3.10 0.34
N VAL A 32 0.30 -3.21 0.42
CA VAL A 32 -0.40 -4.24 1.17
C VAL A 32 -0.27 -5.55 0.41
N VAL A 33 0.38 -6.55 0.98
CA VAL A 33 0.49 -7.89 0.38
C VAL A 33 -0.43 -8.90 1.06
N PHE A 34 -0.76 -8.65 2.33
CA PHE A 34 -1.66 -9.50 3.10
C PHE A 34 -2.42 -8.67 4.12
N LYS A 35 -3.68 -9.00 4.38
CA LYS A 35 -4.51 -8.35 5.39
C LYS A 35 -5.33 -9.44 6.08
N ASP A 36 -5.20 -9.52 7.40
CA ASP A 36 -5.92 -10.48 8.23
C ASP A 36 -6.75 -9.74 9.29
N PRO A 37 -8.05 -10.04 9.44
CA PRO A 37 -8.85 -9.47 10.51
C PRO A 37 -8.42 -10.02 11.87
N SER A 38 -8.23 -9.13 12.84
CA SER A 38 -7.82 -9.44 14.22
C SER A 38 -8.89 -8.94 15.19
N ASP A 39 -8.84 -9.38 16.45
CA ASP A 39 -9.83 -9.06 17.49
C ASP A 39 -10.05 -7.54 17.67
N ALA A 40 -9.01 -6.72 17.47
CA ALA A 40 -9.05 -5.26 17.64
C ALA A 40 -8.98 -4.46 16.32
N GLY A 41 -8.85 -5.11 15.17
CA GLY A 41 -8.57 -4.43 13.90
C GLY A 41 -8.09 -5.35 12.79
N TYR A 42 -6.99 -4.98 12.16
CA TYR A 42 -6.42 -5.70 11.03
C TYR A 42 -4.91 -5.82 11.16
N LEU A 43 -4.41 -7.06 11.06
CA LEU A 43 -2.99 -7.33 10.90
C LEU A 43 -2.64 -7.25 9.42
N ILE A 44 -1.95 -6.17 9.04
CA ILE A 44 -1.59 -5.93 7.65
C ILE A 44 -0.11 -6.21 7.44
N THR A 45 0.19 -6.99 6.41
CA THR A 45 1.55 -7.19 5.92
C THR A 45 1.80 -6.25 4.77
N PHE A 46 2.83 -5.44 4.94
CA PHE A 46 3.31 -4.44 4.00
C PHE A 46 4.60 -4.90 3.35
N GLU A 47 4.78 -4.57 2.08
CA GLU A 47 5.99 -4.75 1.29
C GLU A 47 6.58 -3.37 0.98
N THR A 48 7.88 -3.22 1.21
CA THR A 48 8.66 -2.05 0.82
C THR A 48 9.07 -2.14 -0.66
N ASP A 49 9.49 -1.02 -1.24
CA ASP A 49 10.05 -0.97 -2.59
C ASP A 49 11.24 -1.94 -2.79
N GLY A 50 11.99 -2.24 -1.73
CA GLY A 50 13.10 -3.20 -1.73
C GLY A 50 12.69 -4.67 -1.68
N GLY A 51 11.38 -4.98 -1.61
CA GLY A 51 10.86 -6.33 -1.45
C GLY A 51 10.93 -6.85 -0.01
N GLU A 52 11.22 -6.00 0.97
CA GLU A 52 11.18 -6.37 2.38
C GLU A 52 9.74 -6.32 2.89
N THR A 53 9.32 -7.34 3.62
CA THR A 53 7.97 -7.39 4.19
C THR A 53 7.98 -7.18 5.69
N PHE A 54 7.03 -6.41 6.21
CA PHE A 54 6.80 -6.24 7.63
C PHE A 54 5.32 -6.27 7.96
N GLN A 55 4.97 -6.64 9.19
CA GLN A 55 3.60 -6.66 9.67
C GLN A 55 3.34 -5.47 10.59
N LEU A 56 2.14 -4.92 10.50
CA LEU A 56 1.68 -3.84 11.37
C LEU A 56 0.22 -4.08 11.75
N ASP A 57 -0.05 -3.99 13.05
CA ASP A 57 -1.40 -4.02 13.59
C ASP A 57 -2.02 -2.63 13.45
N LEU A 58 -3.16 -2.56 12.80
CA LEU A 58 -3.91 -1.33 12.59
C LEU A 58 -5.32 -1.51 13.14
N ALA A 59 -5.71 -0.65 14.08
CA ALA A 59 -7.06 -0.67 14.64
C ALA A 59 -8.10 -0.44 13.53
N ALA A 60 -9.24 -1.12 13.60
CA ALA A 60 -10.34 -0.87 12.67
C ALA A 60 -10.76 0.61 12.70
N GLY A 61 -11.14 1.16 11.55
CA GLY A 61 -11.42 2.59 11.41
C GLY A 61 -10.19 3.51 11.44
N THR A 62 -8.96 2.96 11.48
CA THR A 62 -7.75 3.76 11.29
C THR A 62 -7.81 4.44 9.93
N ARG A 63 -7.59 5.76 9.93
CA ARG A 63 -7.49 6.54 8.70
C ARG A 63 -6.11 6.33 8.08
N VAL A 64 -6.11 5.90 6.84
CA VAL A 64 -4.90 5.72 6.04
C VAL A 64 -5.00 6.54 4.77
N THR A 65 -3.86 7.00 4.29
CA THR A 65 -3.80 7.77 3.05
C THR A 65 -3.49 6.83 1.91
N ARG A 66 -4.47 6.53 1.06
CA ARG A 66 -4.23 5.71 -0.13
C ARG A 66 -3.36 6.47 -1.13
N SER A 67 -2.20 5.91 -1.44
CA SER A 67 -1.30 6.43 -2.44
C SER A 67 -1.69 5.82 -3.78
N LEU A 68 -2.43 6.60 -4.58
CA LEU A 68 -2.94 6.16 -5.88
C LEU A 68 -1.77 5.72 -6.78
N GLU A 69 -1.63 4.40 -6.97
CA GLU A 69 -1.06 3.58 -8.07
C GLU A 69 0.23 4.05 -8.81
N ALA A 70 0.51 5.34 -8.93
CA ALA A 70 1.55 5.99 -9.73
C ALA A 70 3.00 5.82 -9.21
N LYS A 71 3.24 4.95 -8.23
CA LYS A 71 4.60 4.63 -7.76
C LYS A 71 4.92 3.14 -7.74
N TRP A 72 3.91 2.26 -7.79
CA TRP A 72 4.10 0.87 -8.21
C TRP A 72 3.82 0.71 -9.70
N GLU A 73 4.12 1.76 -10.46
CA GLU A 73 4.41 1.62 -11.89
C GLU A 73 5.71 0.82 -11.95
N SER A 74 5.52 -0.49 -11.99
CA SER A 74 6.46 -1.44 -12.50
C SER A 74 7.29 -0.74 -13.58
N ALA A 75 8.61 -0.67 -13.39
CA ALA A 75 9.48 -0.80 -14.54
C ALA A 75 9.25 -2.22 -15.08
N GLN A 76 8.05 -2.51 -15.61
CA GLN A 76 7.90 -3.48 -16.67
C GLN A 76 8.79 -2.89 -17.76
N SER A 77 10.02 -3.40 -17.83
CA SER A 77 10.92 -3.14 -18.93
C SER A 77 10.07 -3.21 -20.18
N PRO A 78 9.92 -2.12 -20.96
CA PRO A 78 9.30 -2.25 -22.27
C PRO A 78 10.17 -3.27 -22.98
N THR A 79 9.64 -4.48 -23.17
CA THR A 79 10.36 -5.49 -23.94
C THR A 79 10.52 -4.85 -25.31
N PRO A 80 11.75 -4.52 -25.77
CA PRO A 80 11.89 -3.95 -27.08
C PRO A 80 11.54 -5.07 -28.05
N ASN A 81 10.32 -5.05 -28.60
CA ASN A 81 9.99 -5.83 -29.78
C ASN A 81 10.74 -5.20 -30.96
N SER A 82 12.06 -5.44 -31.04
CA SER A 82 12.80 -5.35 -32.29
C SER A 82 12.53 -6.64 -33.06
N GLY A 83 11.37 -6.69 -33.73
CA GLY A 83 11.14 -7.67 -34.79
C GLY A 83 11.88 -7.22 -36.04
N ASN A 84 12.88 -8.00 -36.45
CA ASN A 84 13.50 -7.97 -37.77
C ASN A 84 12.92 -9.08 -38.63
#